data_AF-A0A1F3SPM8-F1
#
_entry.id   AF-A0A1F3SPM8-F1
#
_cell.length_a   1.000
_cell.length_b   1.000
_cell.length_c   1.000
_cell.angle_alpha   90.00
_cell.angle_beta   90.00
_cell.angle_gamma   90.00
#
_symmetry.space_group_name_H-M   'P 1'
#
loop_
_entity.id
_entity.type
_entity.pdbx_description
1 polymer ?
#
loop_
_entity_poly.entity_id
_entity_poly.type
_entity_poly.pdbx_seq_one_letter_code
_entity_poly.pdbx_strand_id
1 'polypeptide(L)'
;MEYIDRKNKILQFVRVYGAISNSDVQSLTSSHRNTSTHDLKKLVDEGLLLAHGTGKGTIYRLLEDLIFALSEIEASFLKKEKKLFDKFFRTQNRKKVFFNKIAEKAISADFSFPKNISDKFHEIKERIDTKRKELSEESRKKKKEKLVIDLSWASANIEGNTYSILETEGLLKYNQTAKGKNFQEAQMILNHKSAIEYIRQGSHYKTIDKQKVLELHQILMQNLNIDTGFREHLVTISNSSFVPCDNKFQIISFFDLLTTKINKMKSALDKAVAANLLLAFLQPFSDGNKRTSRMLGNSILLSYNYIPISFVNTPKEDYIKVILYFCKKQKPDFFKQLFLNELNNSFREYIG
;
A
#
# COMPACT_ATOMS: atom_id res chain seq x y z
N MET A 1 0.42 -38.42 -19.13
CA MET A 1 1.02 -37.85 -17.91
C MET A 1 -0.02 -37.88 -16.82
N GLU A 2 0.28 -38.41 -15.65
CA GLU A 2 -0.68 -38.48 -14.53
C GLU A 2 -0.90 -37.11 -13.88
N TYR A 3 -1.97 -36.98 -13.07
CA TYR A 3 -2.28 -35.72 -12.39
C TYR A 3 -1.15 -35.25 -11.47
N ILE A 4 -0.50 -36.17 -10.75
CA ILE A 4 0.57 -35.86 -9.79
C ILE A 4 1.77 -35.20 -10.49
N ASP A 5 2.18 -35.73 -11.65
CA ASP A 5 3.27 -35.16 -12.45
C ASP A 5 2.91 -33.77 -12.99
N ARG A 6 1.69 -33.60 -13.50
CA ARG A 6 1.21 -32.31 -13.99
C ARG A 6 1.14 -31.28 -12.86
N LYS A 7 0.60 -31.68 -11.69
CA LYS A 7 0.58 -30.88 -10.47
C LYS A 7 1.98 -30.41 -10.09
N ASN A 8 2.96 -31.31 -9.99
CA ASN A 8 4.33 -30.95 -9.60
C ASN A 8 4.97 -29.98 -10.59
N LYS A 9 4.79 -30.20 -11.90
CA LYS A 9 5.27 -29.28 -12.94
C LYS A 9 4.61 -27.90 -12.83
N ILE A 10 3.30 -27.86 -12.67
CA ILE A 10 2.55 -26.60 -12.51
C ILE A 10 3.07 -25.83 -11.30
N LEU A 11 3.17 -26.48 -10.13
CA LEU A 11 3.66 -25.83 -8.91
C LEU A 11 5.11 -25.36 -9.04
N GLN A 12 5.99 -26.18 -9.63
CA GLN A 12 7.37 -25.77 -9.89
C GLN A 12 7.44 -24.57 -10.84
N PHE A 13 6.64 -24.57 -11.91
CA PHE A 13 6.55 -23.43 -12.82
C PHE A 13 6.10 -22.17 -12.08
N VAL A 14 5.05 -22.26 -11.26
CA VAL A 14 4.57 -21.11 -10.49
C VAL A 14 5.62 -20.64 -9.48
N ARG A 15 6.38 -21.55 -8.85
CA ARG A 15 7.49 -21.20 -7.95
C ARG A 15 8.62 -20.43 -8.65
N VAL A 16 8.89 -20.78 -9.90
CA VAL A 16 9.99 -20.17 -10.68
C VAL A 16 9.55 -18.87 -11.35
N TYR A 17 8.36 -18.84 -11.94
CA TYR A 17 7.89 -17.75 -12.78
C TYR A 17 6.80 -16.88 -12.13
N GLY A 18 6.35 -17.22 -10.92
CA GLY A 18 5.44 -16.44 -10.07
C GLY A 18 3.96 -16.50 -10.44
N ALA A 19 3.62 -16.89 -11.67
CA ALA A 19 2.25 -17.09 -12.12
C ALA A 19 2.19 -18.10 -13.28
N ILE A 20 1.01 -18.68 -13.49
CA ILE A 20 0.75 -19.57 -14.62
C ILE A 20 -0.65 -19.30 -15.18
N SER A 21 -0.77 -19.19 -16.50
CA SER A 21 -2.07 -19.13 -17.18
C SER A 21 -2.52 -20.52 -17.62
N ASN A 22 -3.77 -20.65 -18.04
CA ASN A 22 -4.24 -21.91 -18.63
C ASN A 22 -3.46 -22.29 -19.90
N SER A 23 -3.07 -21.32 -20.72
CA SER A 23 -2.21 -21.55 -21.90
C SER A 23 -0.83 -22.06 -21.50
N ASP A 24 -0.24 -21.52 -20.44
CA ASP A 24 1.08 -21.99 -19.97
C ASP A 24 1.00 -23.43 -19.47
N VAL A 25 -0.08 -23.81 -18.77
CA VAL A 25 -0.31 -25.21 -18.36
C VAL A 25 -0.41 -26.14 -19.57
N GLN A 26 -1.14 -25.74 -20.61
CA GLN A 26 -1.26 -26.53 -21.84
C GLN A 26 0.12 -26.75 -22.46
N SER A 27 0.93 -25.71 -22.59
CA SER A 27 2.30 -25.78 -23.13
C SER A 27 3.24 -26.61 -22.23
N LEU A 28 3.15 -26.45 -20.92
CA LEU A 28 4.04 -27.11 -19.95
C LEU A 28 3.78 -28.62 -19.80
N THR A 29 2.52 -29.02 -19.93
CA THR A 29 2.08 -30.41 -19.66
C THR A 29 1.65 -31.16 -20.91
N SER A 30 1.64 -30.49 -22.07
CA SER A 30 1.08 -30.99 -23.34
C SER A 30 -0.35 -31.49 -23.18
N SER A 31 -1.14 -30.86 -22.30
CA SER A 31 -2.52 -31.26 -22.00
C SER A 31 -3.55 -30.43 -22.75
N HIS A 32 -4.73 -31.01 -22.99
CA HIS A 32 -5.84 -30.29 -23.59
C HIS A 32 -6.38 -29.23 -22.62
N ARG A 33 -6.90 -28.11 -23.15
CA ARG A 33 -7.45 -26.99 -22.37
C ARG A 33 -8.37 -27.40 -21.23
N ASN A 34 -9.26 -28.37 -21.45
CA ASN A 34 -10.20 -28.85 -20.42
C ASN A 34 -9.48 -29.55 -19.26
N THR A 35 -8.45 -30.35 -19.56
CA THR A 35 -7.59 -31.00 -18.56
C THR A 35 -6.83 -29.95 -17.77
N SER A 36 -6.21 -28.97 -18.44
CA SER A 36 -5.52 -27.87 -17.75
C SER A 36 -6.45 -27.05 -16.85
N THR A 37 -7.68 -26.81 -17.32
CA THR A 37 -8.72 -26.11 -16.53
C THR A 37 -9.11 -26.92 -15.30
N HIS A 38 -9.29 -28.23 -15.46
CA HIS A 38 -9.62 -29.12 -14.35
C HIS A 38 -8.48 -29.19 -13.33
N ASP A 39 -7.23 -29.35 -13.77
CA ASP A 39 -6.05 -29.39 -12.89
C ASP A 39 -5.89 -28.09 -12.12
N LEU A 40 -6.00 -26.94 -12.81
CA LEU A 40 -5.92 -25.62 -12.17
C LEU A 40 -7.04 -25.42 -11.15
N LYS A 41 -8.28 -25.83 -11.47
CA LYS A 41 -9.39 -25.78 -10.52
C LYS A 41 -9.11 -26.68 -9.32
N LYS A 42 -8.63 -27.91 -9.54
CA LYS A 42 -8.30 -28.85 -8.47
C LYS A 42 -7.19 -28.32 -7.56
N LEU A 43 -6.17 -27.67 -8.12
CA LEU A 43 -5.11 -27.01 -7.33
C LEU A 43 -5.61 -25.79 -6.54
N VAL A 44 -6.63 -25.09 -7.03
CA VAL A 44 -7.31 -24.03 -6.28
C VAL A 44 -8.16 -24.63 -5.15
N ASP A 45 -8.91 -25.69 -5.44
CA ASP A 45 -9.74 -26.40 -4.45
C ASP A 45 -8.88 -27.07 -3.36
N GLU A 46 -7.68 -27.55 -3.71
CA GLU A 46 -6.65 -28.07 -2.79
C GLU A 46 -5.94 -26.95 -2.00
N GLY A 47 -6.22 -25.66 -2.26
CA GLY A 47 -5.60 -24.53 -1.58
C GLY A 47 -4.12 -24.30 -1.94
N LEU A 48 -3.66 -24.81 -3.07
CA LEU A 48 -2.28 -24.66 -3.53
C LEU A 48 -2.11 -23.46 -4.46
N LEU A 49 -3.15 -23.14 -5.24
CA LEU A 49 -3.17 -21.99 -6.13
C LEU A 49 -4.31 -21.03 -5.80
N LEU A 50 -4.14 -19.76 -6.16
CA LEU A 50 -5.19 -18.74 -6.16
C LEU A 50 -5.38 -18.20 -7.59
N ALA A 51 -6.63 -18.20 -8.05
CA ALA A 51 -7.01 -17.67 -9.35
C ALA A 51 -7.19 -16.15 -9.31
N HIS A 52 -6.58 -15.44 -10.25
CA HIS A 52 -6.70 -13.99 -10.44
C HIS A 52 -7.27 -13.69 -11.82
N GLY A 53 -8.38 -12.94 -11.86
CA GLY A 53 -9.07 -12.55 -13.09
C GLY A 53 -10.24 -13.46 -13.44
N THR A 54 -11.02 -13.08 -14.46
CA THR A 54 -12.20 -13.83 -14.92
C THR A 54 -12.05 -14.22 -16.39
N GLY A 55 -12.42 -15.46 -16.73
CA GLY A 55 -12.43 -15.95 -18.11
C GLY A 55 -11.05 -16.28 -18.68
N LYS A 56 -10.79 -15.88 -19.93
CA LYS A 56 -9.58 -16.30 -20.68
C LYS A 56 -8.28 -15.67 -20.16
N GLY A 57 -8.36 -14.56 -19.42
CA GLY A 57 -7.21 -13.87 -18.85
C GLY A 57 -6.86 -14.28 -17.42
N THR A 58 -7.47 -15.35 -16.90
CA THR A 58 -7.21 -15.80 -15.54
C THR A 58 -5.79 -16.37 -15.41
N ILE A 59 -5.04 -15.83 -14.45
CA ILE A 59 -3.71 -16.33 -14.05
C ILE A 59 -3.81 -16.95 -12.66
N TYR A 60 -2.96 -17.93 -12.38
CA TYR A 60 -2.93 -18.68 -11.14
C TYR A 60 -1.58 -18.51 -10.46
N ARG A 61 -1.58 -18.33 -9.15
CA ARG A 61 -0.36 -18.12 -8.33
C ARG A 61 -0.40 -18.99 -7.09
N LEU A 62 0.73 -19.22 -6.43
CA LEU A 62 0.75 -20.00 -5.20
C LEU A 62 -0.02 -19.28 -4.10
N LEU A 63 -0.83 -20.04 -3.35
CA LEU A 63 -1.55 -19.48 -2.21
C LEU A 63 -0.60 -19.12 -1.06
N GLU A 64 0.49 -19.89 -0.89
CA GLU A 64 1.52 -19.65 0.15
C GLU A 64 2.24 -18.30 0.01
N ASP A 65 2.20 -17.68 -1.18
CA ASP A 65 2.78 -16.36 -1.44
C ASP A 65 1.91 -15.20 -0.95
N LEU A 66 0.65 -15.48 -0.58
CA LEU A 66 -0.29 -14.50 -0.06
C LEU A 66 -0.45 -14.64 1.45
N ILE A 67 -0.71 -13.52 2.11
CA ILE A 67 -1.03 -13.47 3.54
C ILE A 67 -2.54 -13.71 3.72
N PHE A 68 -3.33 -13.04 2.87
CA PHE A 68 -4.79 -13.11 2.85
C PHE A 68 -5.26 -13.56 1.48
N ALA A 69 -6.20 -14.51 1.43
CA ALA A 69 -6.81 -14.85 0.15
C ALA A 69 -7.68 -13.68 -0.34
N LEU A 70 -7.74 -13.45 -1.66
CA LEU A 70 -8.56 -12.38 -2.22
C LEU A 70 -10.04 -12.51 -1.84
N SER A 71 -10.56 -13.73 -1.79
CA SER A 71 -11.93 -14.01 -1.35
C SER A 71 -12.18 -13.60 0.10
N GLU A 72 -11.19 -13.68 0.97
CA GLU A 72 -11.29 -13.24 2.37
C GLU A 72 -11.33 -11.72 2.47
N ILE A 73 -10.49 -11.04 1.70
CA ILE A 73 -10.50 -9.58 1.59
C ILE A 73 -11.86 -9.12 1.03
N GLU A 74 -12.34 -9.75 -0.04
CA GLU A 74 -13.63 -9.43 -0.63
C GLU A 74 -14.81 -9.72 0.30
N ALA A 75 -14.80 -10.86 1.01
CA ALA A 75 -15.83 -11.16 2.00
C ALA A 75 -15.85 -10.12 3.14
N SER A 76 -14.68 -9.62 3.54
CA SER A 76 -14.55 -8.64 4.63
C SER A 76 -15.00 -7.23 4.22
N PHE A 77 -14.84 -6.84 2.94
CA PHE A 77 -15.02 -5.46 2.52
C PHE A 77 -16.04 -5.24 1.39
N LEU A 78 -16.42 -6.25 0.60
CA LEU A 78 -17.25 -6.04 -0.60
C LEU A 78 -18.13 -7.21 -1.08
N LYS A 79 -19.46 -7.00 -0.95
CA LYS A 79 -20.42 -7.36 -2.03
C LYS A 79 -21.47 -6.28 -2.34
N LYS A 80 -21.87 -5.42 -1.39
CA LYS A 80 -22.90 -4.37 -1.62
C LYS A 80 -22.37 -2.96 -1.91
N GLU A 81 -21.16 -2.60 -1.48
CA GLU A 81 -20.69 -1.21 -1.56
C GLU A 81 -19.89 -0.86 -2.83
N LYS A 82 -19.39 -1.84 -3.60
CA LYS A 82 -18.58 -1.58 -4.81
C LYS A 82 -19.34 -0.75 -5.85
N LYS A 83 -20.60 -1.12 -6.08
CA LYS A 83 -21.50 -0.36 -6.96
C LYS A 83 -21.69 1.08 -6.50
N LEU A 84 -21.74 1.34 -5.18
CA LEU A 84 -21.86 2.68 -4.62
C LEU A 84 -20.56 3.48 -4.81
N PHE A 85 -19.40 2.85 -4.64
CA PHE A 85 -18.09 3.45 -4.88
C PHE A 85 -17.92 3.83 -6.35
N ASP A 86 -18.21 2.91 -7.27
CA ASP A 86 -18.12 3.18 -8.71
C ASP A 86 -19.10 4.29 -9.12
N LYS A 87 -20.35 4.24 -8.61
CA LYS A 87 -21.34 5.29 -8.83
C LYS A 87 -20.86 6.65 -8.30
N PHE A 88 -20.21 6.67 -7.13
CA PHE A 88 -19.70 7.91 -6.53
C PHE A 88 -18.69 8.63 -7.45
N PHE A 89 -17.81 7.89 -8.12
CA PHE A 89 -16.82 8.48 -9.02
C PHE A 89 -17.36 8.82 -10.41
N ARG A 90 -18.45 8.19 -10.86
CA ARG A 90 -19.16 8.53 -12.11
C ARG A 90 -19.95 9.83 -12.03
N THR A 91 -20.43 10.22 -10.84
CA THR A 91 -21.22 11.43 -10.66
C THR A 91 -20.38 12.70 -10.89
N GLN A 92 -20.81 13.52 -11.86
CA GLN A 92 -20.26 14.86 -12.11
C GLN A 92 -20.80 15.89 -11.10
N ASN A 93 -20.10 17.01 -10.91
CA ASN A 93 -20.50 18.13 -10.03
C ASN A 93 -20.79 17.75 -8.56
N ARG A 94 -19.83 17.10 -7.90
CA ARG A 94 -19.95 16.69 -6.50
C ARG A 94 -19.99 17.91 -5.57
N LYS A 95 -21.02 18.02 -4.72
CA LYS A 95 -21.15 19.08 -3.69
C LYS A 95 -19.90 19.17 -2.79
N LYS A 96 -19.52 20.39 -2.41
CA LYS A 96 -18.44 20.64 -1.46
C LYS A 96 -18.76 20.03 -0.09
N VAL A 97 -17.77 19.38 0.53
CA VAL A 97 -17.86 18.86 1.91
C VAL A 97 -16.69 19.44 2.66
N PHE A 98 -16.98 20.13 3.75
CA PHE A 98 -15.99 20.86 4.52
C PHE A 98 -15.54 20.04 5.71
N PHE A 99 -14.24 20.11 6.01
CA PHE A 99 -13.60 19.39 7.12
C PHE A 99 -14.39 19.50 8.43
N ASN A 100 -14.77 20.71 8.83
CA ASN A 100 -15.51 20.97 10.07
C ASN A 100 -16.81 20.19 10.22
N LYS A 101 -17.51 19.86 9.11
CA LYS A 101 -18.78 19.11 9.15
C LYS A 101 -18.59 17.60 9.34
N ILE A 102 -17.39 17.09 9.08
CA ILE A 102 -17.14 15.64 9.02
C ILE A 102 -15.93 15.19 9.84
N ALA A 103 -15.19 16.12 10.45
CA ALA A 103 -14.00 15.82 11.25
C ALA A 103 -14.31 14.82 12.37
N GLU A 104 -15.38 15.04 13.14
CA GLU A 104 -15.82 14.13 14.20
C GLU A 104 -16.17 12.73 13.67
N LYS A 105 -16.82 12.65 12.50
CA LYS A 105 -17.13 11.37 11.86
C LYS A 105 -15.87 10.67 11.35
N ALA A 106 -14.91 11.42 10.81
CA ALA A 106 -13.66 10.88 10.31
C ALA A 106 -12.80 10.32 11.45
N ILE A 107 -12.66 11.07 12.56
CA ILE A 107 -11.92 10.60 13.73
C ILE A 107 -12.65 9.43 14.42
N SER A 108 -13.98 9.39 14.40
CA SER A 108 -14.77 8.30 15.01
C SER A 108 -14.93 7.09 14.12
N ALA A 109 -14.43 7.13 12.87
CA ALA A 109 -14.51 6.00 11.95
C ALA A 109 -13.85 4.75 12.54
N ASP A 110 -14.40 3.60 12.17
CA ASP A 110 -13.91 2.30 12.60
C ASP A 110 -12.74 1.85 11.72
N PHE A 111 -11.54 1.86 12.30
CA PHE A 111 -10.31 1.40 11.64
C PHE A 111 -9.95 -0.05 11.98
N SER A 112 -10.73 -0.71 12.83
CA SER A 112 -10.45 -2.08 13.25
C SER A 112 -10.63 -3.07 12.10
N PHE A 113 -9.79 -4.10 12.07
CA PHE A 113 -9.95 -5.21 11.14
C PHE A 113 -10.72 -6.36 11.82
N PRO A 114 -11.52 -7.13 11.06
CA PRO A 114 -12.15 -8.35 11.56
C PRO A 114 -11.14 -9.28 12.22
N LYS A 115 -11.58 -10.03 13.25
CA LYS A 115 -10.69 -10.88 14.06
C LYS A 115 -9.88 -11.86 13.22
N ASN A 116 -10.49 -12.51 12.22
CA ASN A 116 -9.80 -13.43 11.30
C ASN A 116 -8.65 -12.76 10.52
N ILE A 117 -8.79 -11.48 10.14
CA ILE A 117 -7.72 -10.73 9.47
C ILE A 117 -6.64 -10.34 10.49
N SER A 118 -7.04 -9.89 11.67
CA SER A 118 -6.12 -9.50 12.75
C SER A 118 -5.26 -10.67 13.23
N ASP A 119 -5.85 -11.84 13.42
CA ASP A 119 -5.15 -13.06 13.86
C ASP A 119 -4.12 -13.50 12.80
N LYS A 120 -4.52 -13.57 11.52
CA LYS A 120 -3.59 -13.85 10.41
C LYS A 120 -2.48 -12.81 10.26
N PHE A 121 -2.80 -11.53 10.48
CA PHE A 121 -1.80 -10.47 10.47
C PHE A 121 -0.82 -10.61 11.63
N HIS A 122 -1.18 -11.21 12.76
CA HIS A 122 -0.23 -11.52 13.82
C HIS A 122 0.69 -12.70 13.44
N GLU A 123 0.14 -13.75 12.85
CA GLU A 123 0.88 -14.95 12.42
C GLU A 123 1.90 -14.68 11.31
N ILE A 124 1.65 -13.68 10.45
CA ILE A 124 2.57 -13.34 9.35
C ILE A 124 3.98 -12.97 9.85
N LYS A 125 4.10 -12.47 11.08
CA LYS A 125 5.39 -12.04 11.62
C LYS A 125 6.37 -13.22 11.68
N GLU A 126 5.90 -14.36 12.18
CA GLU A 126 6.69 -15.59 12.21
C GLU A 126 7.01 -16.07 10.80
N ARG A 127 6.06 -15.97 9.87
CA ARG A 127 6.27 -16.33 8.46
C ARG A 127 7.33 -15.45 7.80
N ILE A 128 7.32 -14.14 8.08
CA ILE A 128 8.34 -13.19 7.61
C ILE A 128 9.71 -13.58 8.14
N ASP A 129 9.82 -13.87 9.44
CA ASP A 129 11.08 -14.19 10.08
C ASP A 129 11.66 -15.52 9.56
N THR A 130 10.82 -16.54 9.37
CA THR A 130 11.22 -17.82 8.77
C THR A 130 11.71 -17.64 7.34
N LYS A 131 10.93 -16.98 6.47
CA LYS A 131 11.32 -16.72 5.08
C LYS A 131 12.60 -15.90 4.96
N ARG A 132 12.80 -14.91 5.84
CA ARG A 132 14.05 -14.13 5.88
C ARG A 132 15.27 -14.98 6.23
N LYS A 133 15.13 -16.00 7.08
CA LYS A 133 16.21 -16.94 7.43
C LYS A 133 16.54 -17.90 6.29
N GLU A 134 15.54 -18.28 5.47
CA GLU A 134 15.74 -19.10 4.27
C GLU A 134 16.52 -18.37 3.17
N LEU A 135 16.48 -17.03 3.15
CA LEU A 135 17.18 -16.22 2.14
C LEU A 135 18.67 -16.01 2.48
N SER A 136 19.52 -16.16 1.46
CA SER A 136 20.92 -15.73 1.53
C SER A 136 21.04 -14.23 1.83
N GLU A 137 22.18 -13.81 2.37
CA GLU A 137 22.45 -12.39 2.63
C GLU A 137 22.34 -11.53 1.38
N GLU A 138 22.86 -12.03 0.25
CA GLU A 138 22.79 -11.36 -1.04
C GLU A 138 21.34 -11.18 -1.49
N SER A 139 20.51 -12.23 -1.40
CA SER A 139 19.09 -12.15 -1.76
C SER A 139 18.34 -11.18 -0.87
N ARG A 140 18.61 -11.18 0.45
CA ARG A 140 18.03 -10.19 1.38
C ARG A 140 18.43 -8.77 1.01
N LYS A 141 19.69 -8.54 0.67
CA LYS A 141 20.18 -7.23 0.23
C LYS A 141 19.50 -6.77 -1.06
N LYS A 142 19.39 -7.64 -2.07
CA LYS A 142 18.69 -7.35 -3.34
C LYS A 142 17.21 -7.03 -3.12
N LYS A 143 16.49 -7.85 -2.35
CA LYS A 143 15.06 -7.59 -2.01
C LYS A 143 14.90 -6.29 -1.22
N LYS A 144 15.82 -5.98 -0.30
CA LYS A 144 15.88 -4.72 0.45
C LYS A 144 16.07 -3.51 -0.47
N GLU A 145 17.01 -3.57 -1.39
CA GLU A 145 17.29 -2.50 -2.36
C GLU A 145 16.09 -2.27 -3.29
N LYS A 146 15.53 -3.36 -3.83
CA LYS A 146 14.34 -3.30 -4.67
C LYS A 146 13.16 -2.65 -3.95
N LEU A 147 12.91 -3.01 -2.69
CA LEU A 147 11.86 -2.39 -1.88
C LEU A 147 12.04 -0.87 -1.74
N VAL A 148 13.28 -0.40 -1.55
CA VAL A 148 13.56 1.04 -1.43
C VAL A 148 13.29 1.76 -2.75
N ILE A 149 13.68 1.16 -3.89
CA ILE A 149 13.40 1.69 -5.23
C ILE A 149 11.89 1.76 -5.47
N ASP A 150 11.18 0.65 -5.25
CA ASP A 150 9.75 0.53 -5.52
C ASP A 150 8.93 1.49 -4.64
N LEU A 151 9.25 1.60 -3.34
CA LEU A 151 8.62 2.57 -2.43
C LEU A 151 8.85 4.01 -2.87
N SER A 152 10.08 4.35 -3.25
CA SER A 152 10.45 5.72 -3.62
C SER A 152 9.78 6.14 -4.92
N TRP A 153 9.80 5.25 -5.92
CA TRP A 153 9.13 5.45 -7.19
C TRP A 153 7.62 5.55 -7.02
N ALA A 154 6.98 4.55 -6.40
CA ALA A 154 5.53 4.44 -6.35
C ALA A 154 4.90 5.64 -5.62
N SER A 155 5.49 6.04 -4.49
CA SER A 155 5.00 7.19 -3.74
C SER A 155 5.15 8.50 -4.53
N ALA A 156 6.25 8.69 -5.28
CA ALA A 156 6.44 9.87 -6.11
C ALA A 156 5.51 9.87 -7.34
N ASN A 157 5.36 8.73 -8.01
CA ASN A 157 4.48 8.54 -9.17
C ASN A 157 3.01 8.83 -8.84
N ILE A 158 2.54 8.41 -7.66
CA ILE A 158 1.18 8.75 -7.18
C ILE A 158 0.98 10.27 -7.10
N GLU A 159 2.00 11.05 -6.77
CA GLU A 159 1.93 12.52 -6.75
C GLU A 159 2.15 13.16 -8.14
N GLY A 160 2.47 12.38 -9.17
CA GLY A 160 2.64 12.86 -10.55
C GLY A 160 4.09 13.01 -11.02
N ASN A 161 5.05 12.48 -10.25
CA ASN A 161 6.42 12.34 -10.73
C ASN A 161 6.47 11.44 -11.97
N THR A 162 7.27 11.83 -12.96
CA THR A 162 7.29 11.20 -14.28
C THR A 162 8.49 10.25 -14.49
N TYR A 163 9.34 10.04 -13.49
CA TYR A 163 10.37 9.01 -13.54
C TYR A 163 9.73 7.62 -13.71
N SER A 164 10.31 6.80 -14.56
CA SER A 164 10.08 5.36 -14.61
C SER A 164 10.81 4.64 -13.47
N ILE A 165 10.45 3.36 -13.27
CA ILE A 165 11.13 2.50 -12.28
C ILE A 165 12.63 2.36 -12.63
N LEU A 166 12.97 2.19 -13.91
CA LEU A 166 14.36 2.07 -14.37
C LEU A 166 15.16 3.36 -14.15
N GLU A 167 14.57 4.51 -14.47
CA GLU A 167 15.20 5.81 -14.20
C GLU A 167 15.39 6.05 -12.70
N THR A 168 14.44 5.57 -11.88
CA THR A 168 14.53 5.66 -10.41
C THR A 168 15.64 4.76 -9.87
N GLU A 169 15.78 3.55 -10.39
CA GLU A 169 16.89 2.68 -10.05
C GLU A 169 18.23 3.31 -10.43
N GLY A 170 18.33 3.89 -11.63
CA GLY A 170 19.52 4.63 -12.08
C GLY A 170 19.89 5.78 -11.15
N LEU A 171 18.90 6.56 -10.74
CA LEU A 171 19.08 7.66 -9.81
C LEU A 171 19.54 7.17 -8.43
N LEU A 172 18.88 6.15 -7.87
CA LEU A 172 19.14 5.72 -6.49
C LEU A 172 20.41 4.88 -6.33
N LYS A 173 20.81 4.12 -7.35
CA LYS A 173 21.99 3.25 -7.32
C LYS A 173 23.24 3.91 -7.88
N TYR A 174 23.10 4.69 -8.96
CA TYR A 174 24.24 5.22 -9.71
C TYR A 174 24.32 6.76 -9.69
N ASN A 175 23.43 7.43 -8.96
CA ASN A 175 23.31 8.90 -8.94
C ASN A 175 23.14 9.51 -10.34
N GLN A 176 22.49 8.77 -11.25
CA GLN A 176 22.25 9.19 -12.63
C GLN A 176 20.87 9.84 -12.75
N THR A 177 20.83 11.11 -13.11
CA THR A 177 19.59 11.81 -13.42
C THR A 177 19.06 11.38 -14.79
N ALA A 178 17.73 11.36 -14.93
CA ALA A 178 17.09 11.00 -16.18
C ALA A 178 16.98 12.21 -17.11
N LYS A 179 17.22 11.99 -18.41
CA LYS A 179 17.19 13.06 -19.41
C LYS A 179 15.79 13.68 -19.49
N GLY A 180 15.72 15.01 -19.44
CA GLY A 180 14.46 15.75 -19.57
C GLY A 180 13.61 15.79 -18.29
N LYS A 181 14.09 15.28 -17.16
CA LYS A 181 13.43 15.39 -15.86
C LYS A 181 13.97 16.59 -15.09
N ASN A 182 13.10 17.23 -14.31
CA ASN A 182 13.52 18.39 -13.52
C ASN A 182 14.16 17.97 -12.17
N PHE A 183 14.84 18.91 -11.54
CA PHE A 183 15.50 18.71 -10.26
C PHE A 183 14.54 18.27 -9.14
N GLN A 184 13.35 18.87 -9.06
CA GLN A 184 12.38 18.58 -8.01
C GLN A 184 11.85 17.14 -8.09
N GLU A 185 11.68 16.60 -9.31
CA GLU A 185 11.29 15.20 -9.51
C GLU A 185 12.37 14.23 -9.00
N ALA A 186 13.64 14.48 -9.34
CA ALA A 186 14.75 13.69 -8.83
C ALA A 186 14.86 13.80 -7.30
N GLN A 187 14.77 15.02 -6.77
CA GLN A 187 14.87 15.29 -5.34
C GLN A 187 13.75 14.62 -4.55
N MET A 188 12.51 14.59 -5.07
CA MET A 188 11.39 13.89 -4.44
C MET A 188 11.69 12.39 -4.23
N ILE A 189 12.33 11.74 -5.20
CA ILE A 189 12.70 10.32 -5.13
C ILE A 189 13.84 10.12 -4.12
N LEU A 190 14.85 10.99 -4.14
CA LEU A 190 15.96 10.96 -3.17
C LEU A 190 15.46 11.17 -1.73
N ASN A 191 14.54 12.11 -1.53
CA ASN A 191 13.92 12.35 -0.22
C ASN A 191 13.15 11.14 0.28
N HIS A 192 12.45 10.43 -0.62
CA HIS A 192 11.79 9.19 -0.25
C HIS A 192 12.78 8.11 0.18
N LYS A 193 13.89 7.93 -0.54
CA LYS A 193 14.97 7.02 -0.12
C LYS A 193 15.50 7.39 1.27
N SER A 194 15.80 8.67 1.51
CA SER A 194 16.25 9.16 2.82
C SER A 194 15.24 8.90 3.93
N ALA A 195 13.95 9.15 3.68
CA ALA A 195 12.88 8.90 4.64
C ALA A 195 12.73 7.40 4.94
N ILE A 196 12.87 6.52 3.95
CA ILE A 196 12.82 5.06 4.14
C ILE A 196 13.99 4.61 5.01
N GLU A 197 15.22 5.07 4.74
CA GLU A 197 16.37 4.71 5.57
C GLU A 197 16.25 5.27 6.98
N TYR A 198 15.70 6.49 7.16
CA TYR A 198 15.41 7.06 8.47
C TYR A 198 14.47 6.18 9.30
N ILE A 199 13.31 5.81 8.76
CA ILE A 199 12.31 5.02 9.50
C ILE A 199 12.75 3.57 9.74
N ARG A 200 13.78 3.08 9.05
CA ARG A 200 14.34 1.74 9.25
C ARG A 200 15.36 1.66 10.36
N GLN A 201 16.05 2.77 10.63
CA GLN A 201 17.08 2.84 11.67
C GLN A 201 16.47 2.96 13.08
N GLY A 202 15.19 3.39 13.19
CA GLY A 202 14.53 3.65 14.46
C GLY A 202 13.29 2.81 14.72
N SER A 203 13.18 2.21 15.90
CA SER A 203 11.97 1.52 16.40
C SER A 203 10.93 2.48 17.02
N HIS A 204 10.98 3.78 16.67
CA HIS A 204 10.38 4.86 17.45
C HIS A 204 8.91 5.17 17.12
N TYR A 205 8.30 4.45 16.17
CA TYR A 205 6.93 4.74 15.69
C TYR A 205 5.82 3.86 16.28
N LYS A 206 6.11 3.07 17.33
CA LYS A 206 5.06 2.38 18.11
C LYS A 206 4.11 3.38 18.80
N THR A 207 4.68 4.52 19.21
CA THR A 207 3.99 5.69 19.73
C THR A 207 4.34 6.88 18.85
N ILE A 208 3.32 7.52 18.29
CA ILE A 208 3.44 8.67 17.40
C ILE A 208 3.28 9.94 18.23
N ASP A 209 4.13 10.91 17.96
CA ASP A 209 4.01 12.25 18.51
C ASP A 209 4.19 13.29 17.39
N LYS A 210 3.94 14.55 17.72
CA LYS A 210 4.03 15.68 16.80
C LYS A 210 5.42 15.81 16.19
N GLN A 211 6.47 15.72 17.01
CA GLN A 211 7.84 15.90 16.57
C GLN A 211 8.23 14.88 15.50
N LYS A 212 7.97 13.58 15.73
CA LYS A 212 8.31 12.52 14.77
C LYS A 212 7.65 12.67 13.40
N VAL A 213 6.42 13.19 13.37
CA VAL A 213 5.69 13.41 12.11
C VAL A 213 6.21 14.66 11.38
N LEU A 214 6.57 15.71 12.12
CA LEU A 214 7.19 16.91 11.57
C LEU A 214 8.58 16.61 10.99
N GLU A 215 9.42 15.86 11.70
CA GLU A 215 10.73 15.41 11.21
C GLU A 215 10.59 14.56 9.94
N LEU A 216 9.63 13.63 9.92
CA LEU A 216 9.37 12.81 8.75
C LEU A 216 8.94 13.65 7.54
N HIS A 217 8.11 14.67 7.76
CA HIS A 217 7.72 15.63 6.72
C HIS A 217 8.91 16.46 6.23
N GLN A 218 9.77 16.93 7.14
CA GLN A 218 10.97 17.69 6.81
C GLN A 218 11.92 16.90 5.89
N ILE A 219 12.17 15.63 6.21
CA ILE A 219 13.00 14.74 5.36
C ILE A 219 12.37 14.60 3.97
N LEU A 220 11.05 14.41 3.91
CA LEU A 220 10.34 14.24 2.63
C LEU A 220 10.33 15.51 1.77
N MET A 221 10.33 16.70 2.38
CA MET A 221 10.26 17.99 1.69
C MET A 221 11.63 18.66 1.44
N GLN A 222 12.71 18.06 1.93
CA GLN A 222 14.05 18.63 1.84
C GLN A 222 14.40 19.07 0.40
N ASN A 223 14.90 20.29 0.23
CA ASN A 223 15.30 20.88 -1.05
C ASN A 223 14.19 20.96 -2.12
N LEU A 224 12.91 20.86 -1.75
CA LEU A 224 11.77 21.07 -2.68
C LEU A 224 11.21 22.50 -2.65
N ASN A 225 11.81 23.41 -1.88
CA ASN A 225 11.31 24.77 -1.66
C ASN A 225 9.87 24.80 -1.13
N ILE A 226 9.57 23.90 -0.17
CA ILE A 226 8.28 23.77 0.50
C ILE A 226 8.46 24.09 1.98
N ASP A 227 7.58 24.94 2.51
CA ASP A 227 7.53 25.23 3.95
C ASP A 227 7.27 23.97 4.77
N THR A 228 8.03 23.81 5.84
CA THR A 228 7.87 22.70 6.79
C THR A 228 7.14 23.16 8.05
N GLY A 229 6.45 22.22 8.72
CA GLY A 229 5.58 22.55 9.85
C GLY A 229 4.11 22.71 9.44
N PHE A 230 3.26 22.97 10.44
CA PHE A 230 1.82 23.13 10.20
C PHE A 230 1.55 24.39 9.37
N ARG A 231 0.79 24.22 8.29
CA ARG A 231 0.40 25.32 7.41
C ARG A 231 -0.55 26.31 8.09
N GLU A 232 -0.57 27.51 7.54
CA GLU A 232 -1.42 28.63 8.00
C GLU A 232 -2.43 29.09 6.95
N HIS A 233 -2.39 28.50 5.75
CA HIS A 233 -3.26 28.83 4.62
C HIS A 233 -4.05 27.62 4.15
N LEU A 234 -5.17 27.85 3.46
CA LEU A 234 -5.98 26.78 2.88
C LEU A 234 -5.23 26.07 1.75
N VAL A 235 -5.32 24.74 1.72
CA VAL A 235 -4.87 23.91 0.59
C VAL A 235 -6.05 23.24 -0.09
N THR A 236 -5.92 22.93 -1.37
CA THR A 236 -6.91 22.19 -2.14
C THR A 236 -6.42 20.82 -2.52
N ILE A 237 -7.32 19.83 -2.54
CA ILE A 237 -7.02 18.50 -3.08
C ILE A 237 -7.51 18.45 -4.52
N SER A 238 -6.60 18.25 -5.47
CA SER A 238 -6.94 18.08 -6.89
C SER A 238 -8.00 17.00 -7.09
N ASN A 239 -8.97 17.25 -7.97
CA ASN A 239 -10.09 16.36 -8.28
C ASN A 239 -10.98 15.99 -7.09
N SER A 240 -10.95 16.79 -6.02
CA SER A 240 -11.77 16.63 -4.84
C SER A 240 -12.73 17.78 -4.66
N SER A 241 -13.94 17.49 -4.20
CA SER A 241 -14.82 18.50 -3.62
C SER A 241 -14.71 18.57 -2.10
N PHE A 242 -13.75 17.89 -1.49
CA PHE A 242 -13.47 18.03 -0.07
C PHE A 242 -12.63 19.30 0.16
N VAL A 243 -13.02 20.08 1.16
CA VAL A 243 -12.35 21.31 1.56
C VAL A 243 -11.70 21.05 2.93
N PRO A 244 -10.36 20.95 3.00
CA PRO A 244 -9.62 20.84 4.25
C PRO A 244 -9.88 22.03 5.19
N CYS A 245 -9.52 21.91 6.46
CA CYS A 245 -9.50 23.06 7.37
C CYS A 245 -8.47 24.09 6.89
N ASP A 246 -8.71 25.37 7.12
CA ASP A 246 -7.87 26.50 6.71
C ASP A 246 -7.08 27.11 7.88
N ASN A 247 -7.47 26.84 9.13
CA ASN A 247 -6.85 27.40 10.32
C ASN A 247 -5.90 26.42 11.04
N LYS A 248 -4.67 26.89 11.30
CA LYS A 248 -3.62 26.19 12.06
C LYS A 248 -4.05 25.67 13.43
N PHE A 249 -4.88 26.40 14.18
CA PHE A 249 -5.38 25.94 15.48
C PHE A 249 -6.24 24.68 15.35
N GLN A 250 -7.12 24.62 14.34
CA GLN A 250 -7.93 23.42 14.08
C GLN A 250 -7.07 22.27 13.59
N ILE A 251 -6.05 22.56 12.76
CA ILE A 251 -5.09 21.55 12.30
C ILE A 251 -4.39 20.91 13.49
N ILE A 252 -3.83 21.72 14.40
CA ILE A 252 -3.12 21.24 15.58
C ILE A 252 -4.05 20.48 16.52
N SER A 253 -5.23 21.01 16.80
CA SER A 253 -6.21 20.34 17.67
C SER A 253 -6.62 18.97 17.13
N PHE A 254 -6.93 18.87 15.83
CA PHE A 254 -7.25 17.59 15.22
C PHE A 254 -6.04 16.65 15.14
N PHE A 255 -4.83 17.21 14.98
CA PHE A 255 -3.59 16.44 15.03
C PHE A 255 -3.35 15.80 16.41
N ASP A 256 -3.65 16.52 17.48
CA ASP A 256 -3.53 15.96 18.84
C ASP A 256 -4.60 14.88 19.09
N LEU A 257 -5.82 15.04 18.53
CA LEU A 257 -6.85 13.99 18.56
C LEU A 257 -6.47 12.75 17.75
N LEU A 258 -5.92 12.91 16.54
CA LEU A 258 -5.54 11.77 15.68
C LEU A 258 -4.40 10.97 16.29
N THR A 259 -3.36 11.65 16.81
CA THR A 259 -2.25 10.97 17.49
C THR A 259 -2.71 10.23 18.73
N THR A 260 -3.57 10.85 19.55
CA THR A 260 -4.18 10.19 20.71
C THR A 260 -4.97 8.94 20.32
N LYS A 261 -5.80 9.02 19.28
CA LYS A 261 -6.57 7.87 18.79
C LYS A 261 -5.67 6.74 18.31
N ILE A 262 -4.67 7.05 17.48
CA ILE A 262 -3.74 6.04 16.93
C ILE A 262 -2.94 5.37 18.04
N ASN A 263 -2.43 6.14 19.00
CA ASN A 263 -1.63 5.58 20.10
C ASN A 263 -2.43 4.63 21.02
N LYS A 264 -3.75 4.84 21.14
CA LYS A 264 -4.65 3.94 21.90
C LYS A 264 -4.95 2.61 21.20
N MET A 265 -4.75 2.51 19.89
CA MET A 265 -4.97 1.25 19.16
C MET A 265 -3.90 0.22 19.57
N LYS A 266 -4.24 -1.06 19.59
CA LYS A 266 -3.29 -2.14 19.91
C LYS A 266 -2.68 -2.79 18.67
N SER A 267 -3.52 -3.03 17.66
CA SER A 267 -3.12 -3.63 16.38
C SER A 267 -2.24 -2.67 15.58
N ALA A 268 -1.08 -3.15 15.14
CA ALA A 268 -0.19 -2.38 14.27
C ALA A 268 -0.83 -2.11 12.89
N LEU A 269 -1.67 -3.04 12.42
CA LEU A 269 -2.40 -2.89 11.16
C LEU A 269 -3.42 -1.74 11.26
N ASP A 270 -4.24 -1.72 12.32
CA ASP A 270 -5.22 -0.67 12.58
C ASP A 270 -4.52 0.70 12.68
N LYS A 271 -3.41 0.75 13.44
CA LYS A 271 -2.59 1.96 13.59
C LYS A 271 -2.09 2.47 12.24
N ALA A 272 -1.48 1.59 11.43
CA ALA A 272 -0.88 1.97 10.16
C ALA A 272 -1.92 2.51 9.17
N VAL A 273 -3.09 1.87 9.09
CA VAL A 273 -4.21 2.30 8.26
C VAL A 273 -4.77 3.63 8.75
N ALA A 274 -5.01 3.77 10.05
CA ALA A 274 -5.54 5.00 10.63
C ALA A 274 -4.58 6.18 10.45
N ALA A 275 -3.28 5.98 10.70
CA ALA A 275 -2.27 7.02 10.52
C ALA A 275 -2.17 7.49 9.07
N ASN A 276 -2.18 6.57 8.11
CA ASN A 276 -2.13 6.91 6.70
C ASN A 276 -3.39 7.67 6.27
N LEU A 277 -4.58 7.17 6.63
CA LEU A 277 -5.82 7.75 6.14
C LEU A 277 -6.19 9.07 6.83
N LEU A 278 -6.00 9.18 8.16
CA LEU A 278 -6.34 10.39 8.91
C LEU A 278 -5.36 11.54 8.65
N LEU A 279 -4.07 11.27 8.47
CA LEU A 279 -3.11 12.33 8.12
C LEU A 279 -3.36 12.87 6.71
N ALA A 280 -3.65 11.98 5.75
CA ALA A 280 -4.03 12.36 4.39
C ALA A 280 -5.35 13.15 4.33
N PHE A 281 -6.28 12.85 5.24
CA PHE A 281 -7.55 13.56 5.42
C PHE A 281 -7.35 14.96 6.01
N LEU A 282 -6.54 15.09 7.07
CA LEU A 282 -6.29 16.35 7.76
C LEU A 282 -5.59 17.37 6.85
N GLN A 283 -4.60 16.90 6.08
CA GLN A 283 -3.68 17.74 5.31
C GLN A 283 -3.01 18.85 6.14
N PRO A 284 -2.20 18.50 7.14
CA PRO A 284 -1.61 19.47 8.06
C PRO A 284 -0.52 20.37 7.44
N PHE A 285 0.02 20.03 6.28
CA PHE A 285 1.18 20.68 5.66
C PHE A 285 0.81 21.39 4.36
N SER A 286 1.63 22.36 3.93
CA SER A 286 1.46 23.08 2.67
C SER A 286 1.55 22.15 1.45
N ASP A 287 2.46 21.18 1.49
CA ASP A 287 2.55 20.05 0.56
C ASP A 287 3.13 18.81 1.27
N GLY A 288 3.14 17.65 0.63
CA GLY A 288 3.72 16.42 1.14
C GLY A 288 2.79 15.56 1.98
N ASN A 289 1.55 16.02 2.24
CA ASN A 289 0.59 15.36 3.12
C ASN A 289 0.41 13.85 2.87
N LYS A 290 0.17 13.47 1.61
CA LYS A 290 -0.05 12.07 1.22
C LYS A 290 1.25 11.25 1.21
N ARG A 291 2.39 11.88 0.91
CA ARG A 291 3.72 11.24 1.00
C ARG A 291 4.08 10.94 2.45
N THR A 292 3.89 11.91 3.35
CA THR A 292 4.09 11.73 4.79
C THR A 292 3.12 10.70 5.36
N SER A 293 1.87 10.67 4.91
CA SER A 293 0.89 9.71 5.43
C SER A 293 1.22 8.25 5.07
N ARG A 294 1.65 8.00 3.82
CA ARG A 294 2.15 6.68 3.39
C ARG A 294 3.38 6.28 4.19
N MET A 295 4.34 7.20 4.34
CA MET A 295 5.58 6.93 5.08
C MET A 295 5.32 6.68 6.56
N LEU A 296 4.39 7.41 7.19
CA LEU A 296 3.98 7.21 8.58
C LEU A 296 3.29 5.85 8.79
N GLY A 297 2.45 5.41 7.85
CA GLY A 297 1.88 4.06 7.89
C GLY A 297 2.98 2.98 7.85
N ASN A 298 3.96 3.15 6.97
CA ASN A 298 5.10 2.24 6.85
C ASN A 298 6.03 2.26 8.07
N SER A 299 6.25 3.43 8.68
CA SER A 299 7.09 3.53 9.88
C SER A 299 6.46 2.79 11.06
N ILE A 300 5.13 2.83 11.19
CA ILE A 300 4.40 2.02 12.17
C ILE A 300 4.61 0.54 11.88
N LEU A 301 4.35 0.05 10.66
CA LEU A 301 4.54 -1.37 10.31
C LEU A 301 5.96 -1.85 10.66
N LEU A 302 6.98 -1.09 10.25
CA LEU A 302 8.38 -1.40 10.52
C LEU A 302 8.69 -1.42 12.03
N SER A 303 8.14 -0.50 12.82
CA SER A 303 8.37 -0.45 14.27
C SER A 303 7.81 -1.67 15.03
N TYR A 304 6.87 -2.40 14.41
CA TYR A 304 6.31 -3.65 14.92
C TYR A 304 6.93 -4.90 14.27
N ASN A 305 8.00 -4.72 13.47
CA ASN A 305 8.72 -5.74 12.68
C ASN A 305 7.93 -6.35 11.53
N TYR A 306 6.87 -5.67 11.05
CA TYR A 306 6.21 -6.03 9.81
C TYR A 306 6.92 -5.45 8.60
N ILE A 307 6.53 -5.90 7.41
CA ILE A 307 7.01 -5.34 6.15
C ILE A 307 6.26 -4.05 5.80
N PRO A 308 6.91 -3.06 5.16
CA PRO A 308 6.23 -1.89 4.63
C PRO A 308 5.49 -2.22 3.33
N ILE A 309 4.51 -1.38 2.96
CA ILE A 309 3.75 -1.50 1.72
C ILE A 309 4.23 -0.50 0.66
N SER A 310 4.44 -0.98 -0.56
CA SER A 310 5.06 -0.19 -1.64
C SER A 310 4.10 0.62 -2.51
N PHE A 311 2.87 0.15 -2.74
CA PHE A 311 1.93 0.71 -3.74
C PHE A 311 2.44 0.64 -5.19
N VAL A 312 3.52 -0.10 -5.47
CA VAL A 312 4.12 -0.23 -6.82
C VAL A 312 3.14 -0.85 -7.82
N ASN A 313 2.29 -1.76 -7.35
CA ASN A 313 1.29 -2.45 -8.17
C ASN A 313 -0.10 -1.81 -8.10
N THR A 314 -0.23 -0.68 -7.40
CA THR A 314 -1.49 0.04 -7.28
C THR A 314 -1.59 1.11 -8.36
N PRO A 315 -2.63 1.07 -9.23
CA PRO A 315 -2.90 2.18 -10.12
C PRO A 315 -3.10 3.48 -9.33
N LYS A 316 -2.43 4.55 -9.74
CA LYS A 316 -2.52 5.88 -9.10
C LYS A 316 -3.96 6.31 -8.84
N GLU A 317 -4.84 6.07 -9.80
CA GLU A 317 -6.26 6.41 -9.68
C GLU A 317 -6.96 5.68 -8.53
N ASP A 318 -6.65 4.42 -8.31
CA ASP A 318 -7.32 3.61 -7.28
C ASP A 318 -6.94 4.10 -5.89
N TYR A 319 -5.66 4.41 -5.66
CA TYR A 319 -5.20 5.06 -4.44
C TYR A 319 -5.93 6.41 -4.23
N ILE A 320 -5.96 7.26 -5.26
CA ILE A 320 -6.65 8.57 -5.17
C ILE A 320 -8.13 8.38 -4.85
N LYS A 321 -8.82 7.46 -5.53
CA LYS A 321 -10.25 7.19 -5.32
C LYS A 321 -10.53 6.76 -3.87
N VAL A 322 -9.75 5.86 -3.29
CA VAL A 322 -10.01 5.42 -1.90
C VAL A 322 -9.79 6.53 -0.88
N ILE A 323 -8.76 7.38 -1.06
CA ILE A 323 -8.53 8.55 -0.21
C ILE A 323 -9.70 9.54 -0.35
N LEU A 324 -10.10 9.88 -1.58
CA LEU A 324 -11.20 10.82 -1.83
C LEU A 324 -12.54 10.30 -1.31
N TYR A 325 -12.77 8.99 -1.40
CA TYR A 325 -13.96 8.35 -0.85
C TYR A 325 -14.01 8.50 0.67
N PHE A 326 -12.89 8.26 1.37
CA PHE A 326 -12.82 8.50 2.81
C PHE A 326 -13.05 9.97 3.18
N CYS A 327 -12.45 10.92 2.46
CA CYS A 327 -12.67 12.36 2.68
C CYS A 327 -14.14 12.77 2.52
N LYS A 328 -14.99 11.94 1.90
CA LYS A 328 -16.40 12.26 1.61
C LYS A 328 -17.40 11.41 2.38
N LYS A 329 -17.06 10.15 2.68
CA LYS A 329 -17.95 9.17 3.30
C LYS A 329 -17.48 8.69 4.67
N GLN A 330 -16.24 9.00 5.06
CA GLN A 330 -15.64 8.61 6.33
C GLN A 330 -15.65 7.09 6.55
N LYS A 331 -15.66 6.33 5.44
CA LYS A 331 -15.63 4.87 5.41
C LYS A 331 -14.23 4.40 4.99
N PRO A 332 -13.46 3.78 5.89
CA PRO A 332 -12.10 3.36 5.60
C PRO A 332 -12.03 2.04 4.83
N ASP A 333 -13.14 1.33 4.63
CA ASP A 333 -13.21 -0.05 4.12
C ASP A 333 -12.47 -0.26 2.79
N PHE A 334 -12.66 0.62 1.82
CA PHE A 334 -11.96 0.52 0.53
C PHE A 334 -10.45 0.75 0.66
N PHE A 335 -10.04 1.62 1.59
CA PHE A 335 -8.63 1.83 1.88
C PHE A 335 -8.04 0.63 2.64
N LYS A 336 -8.78 0.04 3.59
CA LYS A 336 -8.41 -1.22 4.29
C LYS A 336 -8.19 -2.35 3.28
N GLN A 337 -9.12 -2.53 2.34
CA GLN A 337 -8.99 -3.51 1.26
C GLN A 337 -7.73 -3.27 0.41
N LEU A 338 -7.52 -2.02 -0.05
CA LEU A 338 -6.33 -1.67 -0.82
C LEU A 338 -5.05 -1.97 -0.02
N PHE A 339 -5.04 -1.65 1.27
CA PHE A 339 -3.92 -1.87 2.17
C PHE A 339 -3.57 -3.35 2.31
N LEU A 340 -4.56 -4.24 2.49
CA LEU A 340 -4.32 -5.68 2.54
C LEU A 340 -3.79 -6.24 1.22
N ASN A 341 -4.33 -5.78 0.09
CA ASN A 341 -3.82 -6.16 -1.23
C ASN A 341 -2.35 -5.75 -1.40
N GLU A 342 -1.98 -4.55 -0.97
CA GLU A 342 -0.60 -4.09 -1.04
C GLU A 342 0.34 -4.76 -0.05
N LEU A 343 -0.18 -5.20 1.10
CA LEU A 343 0.56 -6.00 2.05
C LEU A 343 0.85 -7.40 1.48
N ASN A 344 -0.13 -8.03 0.83
CA ASN A 344 0.06 -9.27 0.06
C ASN A 344 1.14 -9.11 -1.01
N ASN A 345 1.04 -8.05 -1.82
CA ASN A 345 2.01 -7.77 -2.87
C ASN A 345 3.42 -7.57 -2.30
N SER A 346 3.54 -6.85 -1.18
CA SER A 346 4.83 -6.56 -0.57
C SER A 346 5.44 -7.81 0.08
N PHE A 347 4.61 -8.70 0.65
CA PHE A 347 5.11 -9.97 1.19
C PHE A 347 5.70 -10.83 0.09
N ARG A 348 4.96 -11.00 -1.01
CA ARG A 348 5.40 -11.75 -2.18
C ARG A 348 6.70 -11.19 -2.75
N GLU A 349 6.74 -9.89 -2.99
CA GLU A 349 7.87 -9.29 -3.70
C GLU A 349 9.15 -9.27 -2.85
N TYR A 350 9.03 -8.97 -1.56
CA TYR A 350 10.19 -8.60 -0.74
C TYR A 350 10.54 -9.63 0.34
N ILE A 351 9.70 -10.63 0.59
CA ILE A 351 9.94 -11.67 1.59
C ILE A 351 9.99 -13.05 0.94
N GLY A 352 8.83 -13.62 0.58
CA GLY A 352 8.71 -14.95 -0.01
C GLY A 352 8.29 -14.81 -1.43
#